data_AF-A0A8T4ZYW0-F1
#
_entry.id   AF-A0A8T4ZYW0-F1
#
_cell.length_a   1.000
_cell.length_b   1.000
_cell.length_c   1.000
_cell.angle_alpha   90.00
_cell.angle_beta   90.00
_cell.angle_gamma   90.00
#
_symmetry.space_group_name_H-M   'P 1'
#
loop_
_entity.id
_entity.type
_entity.pdbx_description
1 polymer ?
#
loop_
_entity_poly.entity_id
_entity_poly.type
_entity_poly.pdbx_seq_one_letter_code
_entity_poly.pdbx_strand_id
1 'polypeptide(L)'
;MAEIDEAQEAYSIGRYRDRVVSGPIFRTLLWLGAPLLLSHLIFVAYHVLDAYWLSLYGEVTVAVPRQVWPVIMLFQALLNALTAACMSIVSQYIGSKNFREASLSASRFFTVAFITGAAQCILLLSLREYIFTWVISTPPEIFEDIMKYSAVESLDVFFNCISFTYLTLLQRLWGHKEAGIDKRHSGGSEHPPRPLPGAGNRPLPQAGGDRGLSDRRDR
;
A
#
# COMPACT_ATOMS: atom_id res chain seq x y z
N MET A 1 -7.02 -31.01 -7.08
CA MET A 1 -6.54 -30.17 -5.96
C MET A 1 -6.54 -28.68 -6.31
N ALA A 2 -6.00 -28.25 -7.47
CA ALA A 2 -6.14 -26.86 -7.93
C ALA A 2 -7.62 -26.40 -8.04
N GLU A 3 -8.52 -27.29 -8.47
CA GLU A 3 -9.97 -27.04 -8.55
C GLU A 3 -10.65 -26.72 -7.21
N ILE A 4 -10.13 -27.23 -6.09
CA ILE A 4 -10.78 -27.08 -4.77
C ILE A 4 -10.32 -25.78 -4.10
N ASP A 5 -9.06 -25.40 -4.30
CA ASP A 5 -8.48 -24.14 -3.84
C ASP A 5 -9.07 -22.94 -4.60
N GLU A 6 -9.22 -23.06 -5.93
CA GLU A 6 -9.92 -22.06 -6.76
C GLU A 6 -11.38 -21.91 -6.36
N ALA A 7 -12.07 -23.01 -6.02
CA ALA A 7 -13.47 -22.96 -5.58
C ALA A 7 -13.64 -22.27 -4.21
N GLN A 8 -12.67 -22.44 -3.30
CA GLN A 8 -12.71 -21.88 -1.95
C GLN A 8 -12.30 -20.40 -1.93
N GLU A 9 -11.32 -20.02 -2.76
CA GLU A 9 -10.93 -18.63 -3.00
C GLU A 9 -12.06 -17.86 -3.72
N ALA A 10 -12.68 -18.46 -4.74
CA ALA A 10 -13.87 -17.91 -5.39
C ALA A 10 -15.04 -17.73 -4.41
N TYR A 11 -15.20 -18.66 -3.46
CA TYR A 11 -16.24 -18.58 -2.42
C TYR A 11 -15.98 -17.47 -1.39
N SER A 12 -14.72 -17.28 -0.95
CA SER A 12 -14.36 -16.24 0.02
C SER A 12 -14.48 -14.83 -0.58
N ILE A 13 -14.03 -14.66 -1.83
CA ILE A 13 -14.21 -13.43 -2.62
C ILE A 13 -15.71 -13.18 -2.87
N GLY A 14 -16.47 -14.23 -3.18
CA GLY A 14 -17.93 -14.17 -3.34
C GLY A 14 -18.63 -13.65 -2.09
N ARG A 15 -18.27 -14.15 -0.90
CA ARG A 15 -18.85 -13.71 0.38
C ARG A 15 -18.49 -12.27 0.74
N TYR A 16 -17.26 -11.84 0.46
CA TYR A 16 -16.85 -10.45 0.66
C TYR A 16 -17.61 -9.52 -0.28
N ARG A 17 -17.67 -9.88 -1.57
CA ARG A 17 -18.43 -9.15 -2.60
C ARG A 17 -19.90 -9.05 -2.24
N ASP A 18 -20.54 -10.14 -1.82
CA ASP A 18 -21.95 -10.14 -1.42
C ASP A 18 -22.20 -9.29 -0.17
N ARG A 19 -21.26 -9.23 0.77
CA ARG A 19 -21.37 -8.35 1.94
C ARG A 19 -21.25 -6.87 1.58
N VAL A 20 -20.43 -6.55 0.57
CA VAL A 20 -20.27 -5.18 0.07
C VAL A 20 -21.44 -4.74 -0.79
N VAL A 21 -21.95 -5.61 -1.67
CA VAL A 21 -23.01 -5.30 -2.64
C VAL A 21 -24.41 -5.41 -2.03
N SER A 22 -24.63 -6.39 -1.16
CA SER A 22 -25.97 -6.74 -0.66
C SER A 22 -26.17 -6.36 0.82
N GLY A 23 -25.13 -5.87 1.49
CA GLY A 23 -25.20 -5.43 2.89
C GLY A 23 -25.81 -4.04 3.06
N PRO A 24 -26.26 -3.67 4.27
CA PRO A 24 -26.75 -2.32 4.55
C PRO A 24 -25.64 -1.29 4.28
N ILE A 25 -25.88 -0.37 3.33
CA ILE A 25 -24.90 0.60 2.81
C ILE A 25 -24.14 1.29 3.95
N PHE A 26 -24.85 1.80 4.95
CA PHE A 26 -24.26 2.54 6.07
C PHE A 26 -23.31 1.69 6.93
N ARG A 27 -23.69 0.43 7.21
CA ARG A 27 -22.88 -0.49 8.02
C ARG A 27 -21.63 -0.95 7.26
N THR A 28 -21.78 -1.23 5.97
CA THR A 28 -20.66 -1.61 5.09
C THR A 28 -19.67 -0.45 4.95
N LEU A 29 -20.16 0.78 4.73
CA LEU A 29 -19.32 1.98 4.63
C LEU A 29 -18.53 2.24 5.91
N LEU A 30 -19.20 2.18 7.07
CA LEU A 30 -18.53 2.36 8.36
C LEU A 30 -17.49 1.27 8.62
N TRP A 31 -17.80 0.00 8.30
CA TRP A 31 -16.85 -1.09 8.50
C TRP A 31 -15.60 -0.95 7.62
N LEU A 32 -15.77 -0.54 6.35
CA LEU A 32 -14.66 -0.35 5.42
C LEU A 32 -13.84 0.92 5.74
N GLY A 33 -14.52 1.99 6.16
CA GLY A 33 -13.92 3.29 6.44
C GLY A 33 -13.36 3.44 7.85
N ALA A 34 -13.85 2.70 8.85
CA ALA A 34 -13.39 2.76 10.24
C ALA A 34 -11.86 2.66 10.42
N PRO A 35 -11.14 1.69 9.80
CA PRO A 35 -9.69 1.62 9.98
C PRO A 35 -8.95 2.83 9.37
N LEU A 36 -9.43 3.33 8.23
CA LEU A 36 -8.86 4.51 7.59
C LEU A 36 -9.13 5.77 8.41
N LEU A 37 -10.35 5.93 8.90
CA LEU A 37 -10.76 7.05 9.75
C LEU A 37 -9.93 7.07 11.04
N LEU A 38 -9.78 5.92 11.69
CA LEU A 38 -8.97 5.82 12.91
C LEU A 38 -7.50 6.23 12.65
N SER A 39 -6.92 5.74 11.56
CA SER A 39 -5.55 6.12 11.17
C SER A 39 -5.42 7.63 10.95
N HIS A 40 -6.43 8.24 10.32
CA HIS A 40 -6.43 9.68 10.07
C HIS A 40 -6.68 10.51 11.34
N LEU A 41 -7.50 10.02 12.28
CA LEU A 41 -7.69 10.66 13.58
C LEU A 41 -6.41 10.68 14.40
N ILE A 42 -5.65 9.57 14.39
CA ILE A 42 -4.33 9.49 15.06
C ILE A 42 -3.36 10.49 14.42
N PHE A 43 -3.36 10.58 13.08
CA PHE A 43 -2.54 11.55 12.35
C PHE A 43 -2.86 13.01 12.75
N VAL A 44 -4.14 13.40 12.77
CA VAL A 44 -4.55 14.75 13.19
C VAL A 44 -4.22 14.99 14.66
N ALA A 45 -4.45 14.02 15.55
CA ALA A 45 -4.12 14.14 16.96
C ALA A 45 -2.62 14.37 17.17
N TYR A 46 -1.76 13.70 16.41
CA TYR A 46 -0.32 13.92 16.45
C TYR A 46 0.06 15.35 16.04
N HIS A 47 -0.54 15.90 14.98
CA HIS A 47 -0.30 17.28 14.56
C HIS A 47 -0.76 18.32 15.60
N VAL A 48 -1.87 18.03 16.31
CA VAL A 48 -2.33 18.89 17.41
C VAL A 48 -1.37 18.81 18.60
N LEU A 49 -0.91 17.61 18.94
CA LEU A 49 0.06 17.41 20.03
C LEU A 49 1.38 18.10 19.75
N ASP A 50 1.87 18.05 18.50
CA ASP A 50 3.08 18.73 18.07
C ASP A 50 2.95 20.26 18.21
N ALA A 51 1.88 20.84 17.66
CA ALA A 51 1.59 22.26 17.81
C ALA A 51 1.41 22.69 19.28
N TYR A 52 0.76 21.84 20.08
CA TYR A 52 0.62 22.06 21.53
C TYR A 52 1.98 22.05 22.22
N TRP A 53 2.84 21.08 21.91
CA TRP A 53 4.19 21.01 22.47
C TRP A 53 4.99 22.27 22.12
N LEU A 54 4.96 22.72 20.86
CA LEU A 54 5.62 23.96 20.46
C LEU A 54 5.04 25.20 21.14
N SER A 55 3.73 25.22 21.42
CA SER A 55 3.10 26.35 22.12
C SER A 55 3.63 26.54 23.54
N LEU A 56 4.13 25.47 24.18
CA LEU A 56 4.75 25.54 25.50
C LEU A 56 6.14 26.21 25.48
N TYR A 57 6.82 26.22 24.33
CA TYR A 57 8.14 26.86 24.19
C TYR A 57 8.04 28.36 23.87
N GLY A 58 6.94 28.79 23.29
CA GLY A 58 6.66 30.19 23.00
C GLY A 58 5.56 30.36 21.96
N GLU A 59 4.71 31.38 22.12
CA GLU A 59 3.62 31.66 21.18
C GLU A 59 4.13 31.90 19.76
N VAL A 60 5.30 32.55 19.63
CA VAL A 60 5.94 32.88 18.35
C VAL A 60 6.52 31.63 17.67
N THR A 61 6.95 30.63 18.44
CA THR A 61 7.57 29.39 17.93
C THR A 61 6.59 28.55 17.11
N VAL A 62 5.29 28.64 17.40
CA VAL A 62 4.23 27.94 16.65
C VAL A 62 4.06 28.50 15.23
N ALA A 63 4.56 29.72 14.95
CA ALA A 63 4.53 30.31 13.61
C ALA A 63 5.59 29.70 12.67
N VAL A 64 6.69 29.19 13.22
CA VAL A 64 7.83 28.61 12.47
C VAL A 64 7.40 27.45 11.56
N PRO A 65 6.87 26.32 12.08
CA PRO A 65 6.48 25.20 11.21
C PRO A 65 5.36 25.57 10.25
N ARG A 66 4.49 26.51 10.63
CA ARG A 66 3.40 27.01 9.78
C ARG A 66 3.90 27.72 8.54
N GLN A 67 5.02 28.46 8.65
CA GLN A 67 5.67 29.12 7.50
C GLN A 67 6.52 28.15 6.67
N VAL A 68 7.10 27.13 7.29
CA VAL A 68 7.88 26.09 6.59
C VAL A 68 6.96 25.14 5.82
N TRP A 69 5.73 24.90 6.31
CA TRP A 69 4.79 23.92 5.77
C TRP A 69 4.55 23.99 4.25
N PRO A 70 4.28 25.16 3.62
CA PRO A 70 4.06 25.22 2.17
C PRO A 70 5.27 24.76 1.36
N VAL A 71 6.48 25.02 1.87
CA VAL A 71 7.72 24.56 1.25
C VAL A 71 7.82 23.04 1.36
N ILE A 72 7.60 22.48 2.56
CA ILE A 72 7.62 21.02 2.75
C ILE A 72 6.57 20.33 1.88
N MET A 73 5.37 20.91 1.76
CA MET A 73 4.30 20.41 0.89
C MET A 73 4.74 20.29 -0.57
N LEU A 74 5.53 21.23 -1.09
CA LEU A 74 6.06 21.17 -2.45
C LEU A 74 6.99 19.95 -2.66
N PHE A 75 7.90 19.70 -1.71
CA PHE A 75 8.80 18.54 -1.80
C PHE A 75 8.05 17.21 -1.58
N GLN A 76 7.06 17.19 -0.69
CA GLN A 76 6.11 16.09 -0.50
C GLN A 76 5.33 15.77 -1.78
N ALA A 77 4.88 16.78 -2.53
CA ALA A 77 4.16 16.56 -3.79
C ALA A 77 5.01 15.82 -4.83
N LEU A 78 6.31 16.10 -4.91
CA LEU A 78 7.24 15.38 -5.78
C LEU A 78 7.41 13.92 -5.35
N LEU A 79 7.54 13.66 -4.05
CA LEU A 79 7.60 12.31 -3.50
C LEU A 79 6.32 11.52 -3.84
N ASN A 80 5.16 12.15 -3.67
CA ASN A 80 3.86 11.56 -3.99
C ASN A 80 3.74 11.23 -5.48
N ALA A 81 4.19 12.13 -6.37
CA ALA A 81 4.22 11.89 -7.81
C ALA A 81 5.11 10.71 -8.19
N LEU A 82 6.31 10.63 -7.63
CA LEU A 82 7.26 9.54 -7.86
C LEU A 82 6.69 8.20 -7.36
N THR A 83 6.07 8.20 -6.18
CA THR A 83 5.44 7.01 -5.61
C THR A 83 4.24 6.55 -6.44
N ALA A 84 3.41 7.48 -6.92
CA ALA A 84 2.28 7.16 -7.79
C ALA A 84 2.75 6.52 -9.12
N ALA A 85 3.83 7.03 -9.72
CA ALA A 85 4.42 6.45 -10.92
C ALA A 85 4.91 5.01 -10.68
N CYS A 86 5.60 4.78 -9.56
CA CYS A 86 6.04 3.44 -9.16
C CYS A 86 4.87 2.48 -8.96
N MET A 87 3.85 2.91 -8.19
CA MET A 87 2.67 2.10 -7.94
C MET A 87 1.97 1.70 -9.25
N SER A 88 1.89 2.61 -10.22
CA SER A 88 1.33 2.32 -11.54
C SER A 88 2.12 1.22 -12.27
N ILE A 89 3.44 1.37 -12.40
CA ILE A 89 4.31 0.40 -13.09
C ILE A 89 4.27 -0.96 -12.41
N VAL A 90 4.43 -1.00 -11.09
CA VAL A 90 4.39 -2.24 -10.30
C VAL A 90 3.02 -2.91 -10.41
N SER A 91 1.93 -2.15 -10.37
CA SER A 91 0.58 -2.69 -10.55
C SER A 91 0.38 -3.32 -11.93
N GLN A 92 0.94 -2.73 -12.98
CA GLN A 92 0.87 -3.31 -14.34
C GLN A 92 1.64 -4.64 -14.43
N TYR A 93 2.83 -4.72 -13.82
CA TYR A 93 3.58 -5.99 -13.77
C TYR A 93 2.87 -7.07 -12.95
N ILE A 94 2.28 -6.71 -11.81
CA ILE A 94 1.48 -7.65 -11.01
C ILE A 94 0.25 -8.12 -11.81
N GLY A 95 -0.47 -7.21 -12.48
CA GLY A 95 -1.64 -7.54 -13.29
C GLY A 95 -1.34 -8.45 -14.48
N SER A 96 -0.14 -8.35 -15.06
CA SER A 96 0.35 -9.24 -16.12
C SER A 96 0.96 -10.57 -15.61
N LYS A 97 0.82 -10.87 -14.31
CA LYS A 97 1.43 -12.04 -13.64
C LYS A 97 2.96 -12.09 -13.74
N ASN A 98 3.61 -10.97 -14.06
CA ASN A 98 5.05 -10.88 -14.17
C ASN A 98 5.70 -10.44 -12.85
N PHE A 99 5.62 -11.30 -11.84
CA PHE A 99 6.07 -11.01 -10.48
C PHE A 99 7.57 -10.76 -10.37
N ARG A 100 8.37 -11.35 -11.27
CA ARG A 100 9.83 -11.15 -11.30
C ARG A 100 10.17 -9.71 -11.68
N GLU A 101 9.58 -9.20 -12.76
CA GLU A 101 9.80 -7.82 -13.19
C GLU A 101 9.17 -6.81 -12.21
N ALA A 102 8.06 -7.17 -11.55
CA ALA A 102 7.49 -6.36 -10.46
C ALA A 102 8.49 -6.20 -9.30
N SER A 103 9.08 -7.29 -8.84
CA SER A 103 10.09 -7.26 -7.76
C SER A 103 11.35 -6.50 -8.19
N LEU A 104 11.83 -6.70 -9.42
CA LEU A 104 13.02 -6.02 -9.91
C LEU A 104 12.78 -4.50 -10.05
N SER A 105 11.62 -4.10 -10.55
CA SER A 105 11.23 -2.69 -10.68
C SER A 105 11.10 -2.03 -9.31
N ALA A 106 10.54 -2.73 -8.32
CA ALA A 106 10.44 -2.23 -6.96
C ALA A 106 11.83 -2.03 -6.31
N SER A 107 12.77 -2.95 -6.53
CA SER A 107 14.16 -2.79 -6.06
C SER A 107 14.89 -1.63 -6.75
N ARG A 108 14.70 -1.45 -8.07
CA ARG A 108 15.27 -0.29 -8.79
C ARG A 108 14.69 1.02 -8.26
N PHE A 109 13.41 1.03 -7.93
CA PHE A 109 12.74 2.19 -7.37
C PHE A 109 13.33 2.60 -6.02
N PHE A 110 13.77 1.65 -5.19
CA PHE A 110 14.51 1.97 -3.95
C PHE A 110 15.76 2.81 -4.21
N THR A 111 16.56 2.44 -5.22
CA THR A 111 17.75 3.21 -5.61
C THR A 111 17.37 4.60 -6.13
N VAL A 112 16.31 4.70 -6.94
CA VAL A 112 15.81 5.99 -7.44
C VAL A 112 15.31 6.87 -6.30
N ALA A 113 14.58 6.32 -5.34
CA ALA A 113 14.10 7.01 -4.16
C ALA A 113 15.26 7.55 -3.30
N PHE A 114 16.32 6.76 -3.11
CA PHE A 114 17.51 7.21 -2.42
C PHE A 114 18.17 8.41 -3.10
N ILE A 115 18.38 8.33 -4.42
CA ILE A 115 19.02 9.40 -5.21
C ILE A 115 18.15 10.66 -5.22
N THR A 116 16.85 10.50 -5.45
CA THR A 116 15.90 11.63 -5.50
C THR A 116 15.73 12.28 -4.13
N GLY A 117 15.64 11.50 -3.06
CA GLY A 117 15.62 12.01 -1.69
C GLY A 117 16.89 12.79 -1.35
N ALA A 118 18.06 12.27 -1.73
CA ALA A 118 19.33 12.97 -1.51
C ALA A 118 19.38 14.29 -2.30
N ALA A 119 18.95 14.26 -3.56
CA ALA A 119 18.84 15.45 -4.40
C ALA A 119 17.87 16.49 -3.80
N GLN A 120 16.71 16.07 -3.31
CA GLN A 120 15.74 16.95 -2.66
C GLN A 120 16.30 17.58 -1.36
N CYS A 121 17.02 16.82 -0.55
CA CYS A 121 17.68 17.32 0.66
C CYS A 121 18.71 18.40 0.33
N ILE A 122 19.63 18.13 -0.61
CA ILE A 122 20.65 19.11 -1.05
C ILE A 122 19.98 20.34 -1.65
N LEU A 123 18.94 20.14 -2.46
CA LEU A 123 18.20 21.22 -3.09
C LEU A 123 17.53 22.12 -2.06
N LEU A 124 16.86 21.55 -1.06
CA LEU A 124 16.23 22.32 0.01
C LEU A 124 17.25 23.05 0.89
N LEU A 125 18.36 22.40 1.27
CA LEU A 125 19.44 23.03 2.04
C LEU A 125 20.07 24.22 1.32
N SER A 126 20.17 24.14 -0.01
CA SER A 126 20.76 25.18 -0.85
C SER A 126 19.78 26.31 -1.14
N LEU A 127 18.48 26.00 -1.33
CA LEU A 127 17.46 26.97 -1.71
C LEU A 127 16.71 27.61 -0.54
N ARG A 128 16.76 27.03 0.67
CA ARG A 128 15.98 27.52 1.83
C ARG A 128 16.18 29.00 2.11
N GLU A 129 17.40 29.52 2.03
CA GLU A 129 17.67 30.94 2.31
C GLU A 129 16.94 31.83 1.29
N TYR A 130 17.03 31.46 0.00
CA TYR A 130 16.32 32.17 -1.06
C TYR A 130 14.79 32.07 -0.91
N ILE A 131 14.27 30.87 -0.63
CA ILE A 131 12.83 30.61 -0.49
C ILE A 131 12.25 31.40 0.69
N PHE A 132 12.87 31.31 1.87
CA PHE A 132 12.32 31.94 3.07
C PHE A 132 12.50 33.47 3.09
N THR A 133 13.51 33.98 2.38
CA THR A 133 13.74 35.43 2.24
C THR A 133 12.83 36.05 1.18
N TRP A 134 12.77 35.47 -0.02
CA TRP A 134 12.15 36.12 -1.17
C TRP A 134 10.73 35.62 -1.48
N VAL A 135 10.44 34.34 -1.22
CA VAL A 135 9.14 33.74 -1.58
C VAL A 135 8.16 33.84 -0.43
N ILE A 136 8.60 33.45 0.78
CA ILE A 136 7.77 33.49 1.99
C ILE A 136 7.78 34.90 2.61
N SER A 137 8.86 35.67 2.41
CA SER A 137 9.09 36.98 3.04
C SER A 137 8.94 36.91 4.56
N THR A 138 9.73 36.02 5.15
CA THR A 138 9.70 35.70 6.58
C THR A 138 10.11 36.90 7.43
N PRO A 139 9.36 37.23 8.51
CA PRO A 139 9.74 38.28 9.45
C PRO A 139 11.10 37.99 10.13
N PRO A 140 11.93 39.01 10.37
CA PRO A 140 13.26 38.83 10.95
C PRO A 140 13.24 38.22 12.35
N GLU A 141 12.14 38.36 13.09
CA GLU A 141 11.98 37.85 14.46
C GLU A 141 12.03 36.32 14.54
N ILE A 142 11.62 35.61 13.48
CA ILE A 142 11.56 34.14 13.42
C ILE A 142 12.46 33.53 12.36
N PHE A 143 13.20 34.37 11.63
CA PHE A 143 14.03 33.93 10.51
C PHE A 143 15.12 32.95 10.94
N GLU A 144 15.78 33.20 12.07
CA GLU A 144 16.82 32.32 12.59
C GLU A 144 16.25 30.92 12.94
N ASP A 145 15.09 30.89 13.58
CA ASP A 145 14.42 29.63 13.95
C ASP A 145 13.96 28.86 12.70
N ILE A 146 13.45 29.54 11.68
CA ILE A 146 13.09 28.94 10.40
C ILE A 146 14.30 28.35 9.67
N MET A 147 15.44 29.03 9.70
CA MET A 147 16.66 28.51 9.09
C MET A 147 17.20 27.27 9.81
N LYS A 148 17.09 27.22 11.14
CA LYS A 148 17.42 26.02 11.93
C LYS A 148 16.43 24.90 11.68
N TYR A 149 15.13 25.19 11.75
CA TYR A 149 14.05 24.23 11.57
C TYR A 149 14.08 23.61 10.16
N SER A 150 14.20 24.44 9.11
CA SER A 150 14.31 23.97 7.72
C SER A 150 15.57 23.13 7.44
N ALA A 151 16.64 23.32 8.21
CA ALA A 151 17.82 22.45 8.16
C ALA A 151 17.45 21.02 8.58
N VAL A 152 16.72 20.89 9.69
CA VAL A 152 16.29 19.61 10.24
C VAL A 152 15.29 18.96 9.29
N GLU A 153 14.32 19.71 8.79
CA GLU A 153 13.32 19.23 7.82
C GLU A 153 13.95 18.74 6.50
N SER A 154 15.05 19.34 6.06
CA SER A 154 15.73 18.87 4.85
C SER A 154 16.28 17.45 4.98
N LEU A 155 16.74 17.08 6.17
CA LEU A 155 17.13 15.71 6.49
C LEU A 155 15.90 14.81 6.60
N ASP A 156 14.80 15.30 7.18
CA ASP A 156 13.54 14.56 7.23
C ASP A 156 13.09 14.16 5.82
N VAL A 157 13.07 15.08 4.84
CA VAL A 157 12.68 14.78 3.45
C VAL A 157 13.48 13.60 2.86
N PHE A 158 14.78 13.50 3.16
CA PHE A 158 15.61 12.38 2.72
C PHE A 158 15.19 11.05 3.38
N PHE A 159 15.06 11.04 4.70
CA PHE A 159 14.66 9.84 5.44
C PHE A 159 13.22 9.43 5.14
N ASN A 160 12.34 10.40 4.90
CA ASN A 160 10.95 10.21 4.54
C ASN A 160 10.85 9.48 3.20
N CYS A 161 11.59 9.89 2.18
CA CYS A 161 11.62 9.25 0.87
C CYS A 161 12.02 7.75 0.97
N ILE A 162 13.05 7.45 1.76
CA ILE A 162 13.51 6.08 2.00
C ILE A 162 12.47 5.27 2.78
N SER A 163 11.95 5.83 3.87
CA SER A 163 10.97 5.18 4.75
C SER A 163 9.67 4.87 4.02
N PHE A 164 9.18 5.80 3.20
CA PHE A 164 7.96 5.64 2.42
C PHE A 164 8.12 4.58 1.32
N THR A 165 9.29 4.53 0.70
CA THR A 165 9.63 3.49 -0.29
C THR A 165 9.76 2.12 0.36
N TYR A 166 10.37 2.04 1.53
CA TYR A 166 10.45 0.80 2.32
C TYR A 166 9.06 0.29 2.71
N LEU A 167 8.17 1.17 3.18
CA LEU A 167 6.78 0.82 3.50
C LEU A 167 6.07 0.27 2.26
N THR A 168 6.26 0.90 1.10
CA THR A 168 5.69 0.42 -0.17
C THR A 168 6.22 -0.97 -0.54
N LEU A 169 7.52 -1.23 -0.37
CA LEU A 169 8.12 -2.54 -0.60
C LEU A 169 7.56 -3.61 0.36
N LEU A 170 7.45 -3.28 1.65
CA LEU A 170 6.91 -4.21 2.65
C LEU A 170 5.47 -4.59 2.36
N GLN A 171 4.61 -3.64 2.03
CA GLN A 171 3.21 -3.93 1.68
C GLN A 171 3.11 -4.92 0.50
N ARG A 172 4.04 -4.82 -0.47
CA ARG A 172 4.06 -5.69 -1.65
C ARG A 172 4.63 -7.08 -1.33
N LEU A 173 5.72 -7.15 -0.55
CA LEU A 173 6.29 -8.42 -0.08
C LEU A 173 5.34 -9.17 0.85
N TRP A 174 4.64 -8.42 1.71
CA TRP A 174 3.63 -8.95 2.63
C TRP A 174 2.50 -9.63 1.86
N GLY A 175 1.96 -8.98 0.82
CA GLY A 175 0.92 -9.57 -0.03
C GLY A 175 1.35 -10.87 -0.72
N HIS A 176 2.62 -10.99 -1.14
CA HIS A 176 3.13 -12.24 -1.70
C HIS A 176 3.31 -13.34 -0.64
N LYS A 177 3.73 -12.98 0.58
CA LYS A 177 3.95 -13.96 1.67
C LYS A 177 2.62 -14.55 2.17
N GLU A 178 1.57 -13.74 2.28
CA GLU A 178 0.22 -14.23 2.62
C GLU A 178 -0.29 -15.22 1.57
N ALA A 179 -0.14 -14.90 0.28
CA ALA A 179 -0.52 -15.80 -0.82
C ALA A 179 0.27 -17.13 -0.82
N GLY A 180 1.51 -17.14 -0.33
CA GLY A 180 2.33 -18.36 -0.19
C GLY A 180 2.04 -19.18 1.07
N ILE A 181 1.65 -18.54 2.17
CA ILE A 181 1.30 -19.23 3.43
C ILE A 181 -0.03 -19.98 3.27
N ASP A 182 -0.99 -19.40 2.56
CA ASP A 182 -2.28 -20.05 2.29
C ASP A 182 -2.07 -21.38 1.54
N LYS A 183 -1.20 -21.37 0.53
CA LYS A 183 -0.80 -22.60 -0.20
C LYS A 183 -0.09 -23.65 0.66
N ARG A 184 0.66 -23.22 1.68
CA ARG A 184 1.36 -24.15 2.60
C ARG A 184 0.43 -24.74 3.66
N HIS A 185 -0.59 -24.00 4.10
CA HIS A 185 -1.57 -24.50 5.06
C HIS A 185 -2.63 -25.41 4.40
N SER A 186 -3.03 -25.16 3.15
CA SER A 186 -3.88 -26.08 2.38
C SER A 186 -3.22 -27.43 2.07
N GLY A 187 -1.89 -27.52 2.12
CA GLY A 187 -1.15 -28.78 1.88
C GLY A 187 -1.01 -29.72 3.08
N GLY A 188 -1.50 -29.35 4.28
CA GLY A 188 -1.22 -30.07 5.53
C GLY A 188 -2.43 -30.67 6.27
N SER A 189 -3.66 -30.52 5.75
CA SER A 189 -4.86 -31.04 6.41
C SER A 189 -5.73 -31.84 5.45
N GLU A 190 -5.26 -33.04 5.08
CA GLU A 190 -6.09 -34.07 4.46
C GLU A 190 -7.10 -34.60 5.48
N HIS A 191 -8.16 -33.85 5.74
CA HIS A 191 -9.34 -34.39 6.41
C HIS A 191 -10.26 -34.95 5.33
N PRO A 192 -10.57 -36.26 5.32
CA PRO A 192 -11.47 -36.83 4.32
C PRO A 192 -12.81 -36.09 4.35
N PRO A 193 -13.42 -35.82 3.18
CA PRO A 193 -14.64 -35.01 3.09
C PRO A 193 -15.74 -35.66 3.92
N ARG A 194 -16.35 -34.88 4.82
CA ARG A 194 -17.57 -35.32 5.52
C ARG A 194 -18.65 -35.60 4.46
N PRO A 195 -19.33 -36.76 4.53
CA PRO A 195 -20.42 -37.05 3.61
C PRO A 195 -21.52 -35.99 3.79
N LEU A 196 -21.97 -35.43 2.67
CA LEU A 196 -23.05 -34.44 2.63
C LEU A 196 -24.31 -35.03 3.27
N PRO A 197 -24.96 -34.32 4.22
CA PRO A 197 -26.22 -34.77 4.77
C PRO A 197 -27.30 -34.68 3.67
N GLY A 198 -27.74 -35.84 3.18
CA GLY A 198 -28.84 -35.94 2.20
C GLY A 198 -28.56 -36.72 0.91
N ALA A 199 -27.36 -37.31 0.72
CA ALA A 199 -27.09 -38.19 -0.42
C ALA A 199 -27.70 -39.59 -0.19
N GLY A 200 -29.02 -39.70 -0.30
CA GLY A 200 -29.73 -40.98 -0.30
C GLY A 200 -29.37 -41.83 -1.52
N ASN A 201 -28.97 -43.07 -1.25
CA ASN A 201 -28.93 -44.27 -2.11
C ASN A 201 -29.24 -44.08 -3.61
N ARG A 202 -28.34 -43.45 -4.36
CA ARG A 202 -28.31 -43.63 -5.82
C ARG A 202 -27.32 -44.75 -6.15
N PRO A 203 -27.74 -45.83 -6.81
CA PRO A 203 -26.80 -46.85 -7.28
C PRO A 203 -25.85 -46.24 -8.30
N LEU A 204 -24.55 -46.51 -8.14
CA LEU A 204 -23.51 -46.15 -9.12
C LEU A 204 -23.76 -46.88 -10.45
N PRO A 205 -23.57 -46.25 -11.62
CA PRO A 205 -23.66 -46.94 -12.90
C PRO A 205 -22.50 -47.94 -13.01
N GLN A 206 -22.80 -49.20 -13.28
CA GLN A 206 -21.80 -50.23 -13.50
C GLN A 206 -21.02 -49.95 -14.79
N ALA A 207 -19.69 -49.99 -14.69
CA ALA A 207 -18.79 -49.96 -15.83
C ALA A 207 -18.93 -51.27 -16.64
N GLY A 208 -19.64 -51.21 -17.75
CA GLY A 208 -19.70 -52.27 -18.76
C GLY A 208 -18.60 -52.07 -19.80
N GLY A 209 -17.66 -53.01 -19.84
CA GLY A 209 -16.65 -53.07 -20.88
C GLY A 209 -17.15 -53.69 -22.19
N ASP A 210 -16.42 -53.32 -23.24
CA ASP A 210 -16.03 -54.14 -24.39
C ASP A 210 -16.78 -53.98 -25.73
N ARG A 211 -15.93 -53.85 -26.78
CA ARG A 211 -16.11 -54.11 -28.23
C ARG A 211 -16.75 -53.06 -29.15
N GLY A 212 -15.86 -52.44 -29.94
CA GLY A 212 -15.75 -52.75 -31.37
C GLY A 212 -16.61 -51.94 -32.36
N LEU A 213 -15.93 -51.25 -33.28
CA LEU A 213 -16.27 -50.91 -34.68
C LEU A 213 -15.50 -49.63 -35.03
N SER A 214 -14.25 -49.72 -35.48
CA SER A 214 -13.86 -49.81 -36.90
C SER A 214 -14.66 -48.89 -37.83
N ASP A 215 -13.89 -48.07 -38.55
CA ASP A 215 -14.23 -47.44 -39.84
C ASP A 215 -14.71 -45.99 -39.81
N ARG A 216 -13.78 -45.07 -40.08
CA ARG A 216 -13.91 -44.11 -41.18
C ARG A 216 -12.57 -43.43 -41.45
N ARG A 217 -11.91 -43.93 -42.50
CA ARG A 217 -10.87 -43.24 -43.26
C ARG A 217 -11.55 -42.45 -44.39
N ASP A 218 -10.96 -41.31 -44.72
CA ASP A 218 -10.99 -40.62 -46.01
C ASP A 218 -12.33 -40.11 -46.56
N ARG A 219 -12.50 -38.78 -46.51
CA ARG A 219 -12.90 -37.91 -47.63
C ARG A 219 -12.65 -36.45 -47.29
#